data_AF-A0A1E3P3Z5-F1
#
_entry.id   AF-A0A1E3P3Z5-F1
#
_cell.length_a   1.000
_cell.length_b   1.000
_cell.length_c   1.000
_cell.angle_alpha   90.00
_cell.angle_beta   90.00
_cell.angle_gamma   90.00
#
_symmetry.space_group_name_H-M   'P 1'
#
loop_
_entity.id
_entity.type
_entity.pdbx_description
1 polymer ?
#
loop_
_entity_poly.entity_id
_entity_poly.type
_entity_poly.pdbx_seq_one_letter_code
_entity_poly.pdbx_strand_id
1 'polypeptide(L)'
;MSFFDPITSYDFHIYYNPETRSTAIKLKDKIFENFQKEIDSDQLIVKVLKSDLITGPHDLPFFEIDIESPLIFAKFFSFTQLNHSGLSILVHPNSGDVYKDHTIHTTFIGERVGLKEDILRGLTGYPDFGFPKRELIEQGYYNGESRGIMIRLLKAKDGFN
;
A
#
# COMPACT_ATOMS: atom_id res chain seq x y z
N MET A 1 2.96 22.00 1.43
CA MET A 1 2.68 21.27 2.70
C MET A 1 3.49 19.99 2.65
N SER A 2 4.22 19.67 3.71
CA SER A 2 4.99 18.43 3.85
C SER A 2 4.50 17.66 5.07
N PHE A 3 4.89 16.39 5.18
CA PHE A 3 4.80 15.69 6.46
C PHE A 3 5.81 16.27 7.45
N PHE A 4 5.73 15.83 8.69
CA PHE A 4 6.71 16.15 9.72
C PHE A 4 8.01 15.41 9.44
N ASP A 5 9.15 16.09 9.52
CA ASP A 5 10.47 15.49 9.29
C ASP A 5 10.76 14.36 10.31
N PRO A 6 11.29 13.19 9.90
CA PRO A 6 11.84 12.84 8.59
C PRO A 6 10.89 12.03 7.69
N ILE A 7 9.56 12.16 7.86
CA ILE A 7 8.58 11.36 7.11
C ILE A 7 8.52 11.83 5.65
N THR A 8 8.70 10.91 4.71
CA THR A 8 8.66 11.18 3.27
C THR A 8 7.35 10.71 2.61
N SER A 9 6.76 9.63 3.10
CA SER A 9 5.48 9.09 2.61
C SER A 9 4.79 8.24 3.67
N TYR A 10 3.60 7.74 3.36
CA TYR A 10 2.87 6.75 4.14
C TYR A 10 2.44 5.58 3.27
N ASP A 11 2.48 4.39 3.87
CA ASP A 11 1.97 3.17 3.27
C ASP A 11 0.75 2.67 4.05
N PHE A 12 -0.24 2.19 3.32
CA PHE A 12 -1.44 1.57 3.84
C PHE A 12 -1.47 0.12 3.35
N HIS A 13 -1.36 -0.85 4.25
CA HIS A 13 -1.50 -2.26 3.94
C HIS A 13 -2.91 -2.72 4.29
N ILE A 14 -3.75 -2.94 3.27
CA ILE A 14 -5.12 -3.39 3.41
C ILE A 14 -5.12 -4.92 3.40
N TYR A 15 -5.29 -5.51 4.57
CA TYR A 15 -5.26 -6.97 4.73
C TYR A 15 -6.57 -7.62 4.34
N TYR A 16 -6.44 -8.83 3.79
CA TYR A 16 -7.56 -9.69 3.52
C TYR A 16 -7.19 -11.16 3.74
N ASN A 17 -8.22 -11.99 3.81
CA ASN A 17 -8.11 -13.44 3.85
C ASN A 17 -9.07 -14.02 2.79
N PRO A 18 -9.16 -15.35 2.61
CA PRO A 18 -10.05 -15.94 1.61
C PRO A 18 -11.52 -15.49 1.73
N GLU A 19 -12.01 -15.25 2.95
CA GLU A 19 -13.39 -14.82 3.21
C GLU A 19 -13.61 -13.33 2.88
N THR A 20 -12.62 -12.49 3.15
CA THR A 20 -12.71 -11.02 2.98
C THR A 20 -12.11 -10.51 1.66
N ARG A 21 -11.51 -11.40 0.84
CA ARG A 21 -10.90 -11.05 -0.47
C ARG A 21 -11.87 -10.30 -1.38
N SER A 22 -13.13 -10.72 -1.45
CA SER A 22 -14.14 -10.03 -2.28
C SER A 22 -14.44 -8.61 -1.78
N THR A 23 -14.37 -8.38 -0.47
CA THR A 23 -14.50 -7.05 0.15
C THR A 23 -13.28 -6.19 -0.17
N ALA A 24 -12.08 -6.75 -0.13
CA ALA A 24 -10.85 -6.06 -0.49
C ALA A 24 -10.84 -5.62 -1.97
N ILE A 25 -11.33 -6.47 -2.87
CA ILE A 25 -11.50 -6.10 -4.30
C ILE A 25 -12.48 -4.95 -4.45
N LYS A 26 -13.64 -5.01 -3.79
CA LYS A 26 -14.62 -3.90 -3.81
C LYS A 26 -14.04 -2.60 -3.26
N LEU A 27 -13.21 -2.67 -2.21
CA LEU A 27 -12.53 -1.48 -1.68
C LEU A 27 -11.52 -0.94 -2.68
N LYS A 28 -10.69 -1.79 -3.30
CA LYS A 28 -9.78 -1.40 -4.39
C LYS A 28 -10.53 -0.69 -5.51
N ASP A 29 -11.66 -1.24 -5.96
CA ASP A 29 -12.44 -0.64 -7.04
C ASP A 29 -12.97 0.74 -6.65
N LYS A 30 -13.48 0.90 -5.43
CA LYS A 30 -13.86 2.22 -4.89
C LYS A 30 -12.68 3.20 -4.81
N ILE A 31 -11.47 2.73 -4.51
CA ILE A 31 -10.26 3.57 -4.51
C ILE A 31 -10.03 4.12 -5.92
N PHE A 32 -10.07 3.27 -6.95
CA PHE A 32 -9.95 3.73 -8.34
C PHE A 32 -11.07 4.72 -8.73
N GLU A 33 -12.31 4.48 -8.30
CA GLU A 33 -13.43 5.39 -8.59
C GLU A 33 -13.24 6.80 -7.96
N ASN A 34 -12.68 6.88 -6.74
CA ASN A 34 -12.62 8.13 -5.97
C ASN A 34 -11.28 8.87 -6.06
N PHE A 35 -10.21 8.18 -6.50
CA PHE A 35 -8.85 8.70 -6.53
C PHE A 35 -8.16 8.57 -7.90
N GLN A 36 -8.92 8.38 -8.98
CA GLN A 36 -8.36 8.21 -10.33
C GLN A 36 -7.39 9.34 -10.71
N LYS A 37 -7.68 10.59 -10.34
CA LYS A 37 -6.81 11.74 -10.65
C LYS A 37 -5.47 11.62 -9.94
N GLU A 38 -5.48 11.30 -8.65
CA GLU A 38 -4.30 11.13 -7.81
C GLU A 38 -3.46 9.91 -8.29
N ILE A 39 -4.12 8.85 -8.74
CA ILE A 39 -3.50 7.66 -9.34
C ILE A 39 -2.84 8.00 -10.68
N ASP A 40 -3.52 8.77 -11.53
CA ASP A 40 -3.00 9.17 -12.85
C ASP A 40 -1.81 10.12 -12.75
N SER A 41 -1.71 10.89 -11.67
CA SER A 41 -0.59 11.78 -11.37
C SER A 41 0.50 11.16 -10.48
N ASP A 42 0.48 9.84 -10.24
CA ASP A 42 1.43 9.12 -9.37
C ASP A 42 1.46 9.58 -7.90
N GLN A 43 0.47 10.35 -7.44
CA GLN A 43 0.42 10.85 -6.05
C GLN A 43 -0.24 9.86 -5.07
N LEU A 44 -0.98 8.88 -5.61
CA LEU A 44 -1.50 7.72 -4.89
C LEU A 44 -1.18 6.49 -5.72
N ILE A 45 -0.45 5.53 -5.14
CA ILE A 45 0.03 4.36 -5.87
C ILE A 45 -0.66 3.13 -5.34
N VAL A 46 -1.30 2.34 -6.21
CA VAL A 46 -1.97 1.09 -5.84
C VAL A 46 -1.09 -0.08 -6.22
N LYS A 47 -0.72 -0.93 -5.25
CA LYS A 47 0.11 -2.12 -5.47
C LYS A 47 -0.63 -3.37 -4.98
N VAL A 48 -0.55 -4.45 -5.73
CA VAL A 48 -1.16 -5.73 -5.37
C VAL A 48 -0.12 -6.86 -5.41
N LEU A 49 -0.29 -7.87 -4.56
CA LEU A 49 0.51 -9.08 -4.64
C LEU A 49 0.17 -9.87 -5.91
N LYS A 50 1.17 -10.56 -6.49
CA LYS A 50 0.96 -11.47 -7.64
C LYS A 50 0.16 -12.72 -7.30
N SER A 51 0.29 -13.13 -6.05
CA SER A 51 -0.39 -14.28 -5.46
C SER A 51 -0.83 -13.87 -4.06
N ASP A 52 -1.90 -14.49 -3.55
CA ASP A 52 -2.35 -14.30 -2.17
C ASP A 52 -1.42 -14.99 -1.14
N LEU A 53 -0.12 -15.06 -1.41
CA LEU A 53 0.89 -15.60 -0.51
C LEU A 53 1.33 -14.52 0.47
N ILE A 54 1.43 -14.91 1.73
CA ILE A 54 1.99 -14.09 2.81
C ILE A 54 3.42 -13.69 2.44
N THR A 55 3.70 -12.39 2.48
CA THR A 55 4.98 -11.85 1.99
C THR A 55 5.54 -10.79 2.95
N GLY A 56 6.87 -10.73 3.06
CA GLY A 56 7.55 -9.75 3.89
C GLY A 56 7.21 -9.91 5.38
N PRO A 57 7.04 -8.80 6.13
CA PRO A 57 6.75 -8.83 7.55
C PRO A 57 5.27 -9.14 7.85
N HIS A 58 4.41 -9.21 6.85
CA HIS A 58 2.97 -9.31 7.04
C HIS A 58 2.53 -10.76 7.31
N ASP A 59 1.52 -10.97 8.17
CA ASP A 59 0.95 -12.31 8.45
C ASP A 59 -0.26 -12.66 7.59
N LEU A 60 -0.79 -11.69 6.85
CA LEU A 60 -1.91 -11.88 5.91
C LEU A 60 -1.55 -11.34 4.53
N PRO A 61 -2.17 -11.85 3.46
CA PRO A 61 -2.17 -11.18 2.16
C PRO A 61 -2.73 -9.76 2.25
N PHE A 62 -2.22 -8.87 1.42
CA PHE A 62 -2.62 -7.48 1.39
C PHE A 62 -2.50 -6.89 -0.01
N PHE A 63 -3.18 -5.77 -0.22
CA PHE A 63 -2.77 -4.79 -1.22
C PHE A 63 -2.32 -3.52 -0.50
N GLU A 64 -1.51 -2.74 -1.17
CA GLU A 64 -0.83 -1.59 -0.58
C GLU A 64 -1.14 -0.31 -1.32
N ILE A 65 -1.23 0.79 -0.57
CA ILE A 65 -1.41 2.14 -1.10
C ILE A 65 -0.30 3.04 -0.56
N ASP A 66 0.46 3.65 -1.46
CA ASP A 66 1.55 4.56 -1.10
C ASP A 66 1.11 6.01 -1.37
N ILE A 67 1.36 6.90 -0.43
CA ILE A 67 1.01 8.33 -0.53
C ILE A 67 2.15 9.22 -0.05
N GLU A 68 2.67 10.08 -0.93
CA GLU A 68 3.71 11.08 -0.61
C GLU A 68 3.13 12.46 -0.23
N SER A 69 1.87 12.73 -0.59
CA SER A 69 1.25 14.04 -0.40
C SER A 69 0.44 14.12 0.90
N PRO A 70 0.74 15.06 1.82
CA PRO A 70 -0.03 15.22 3.07
C PRO A 70 -1.51 15.53 2.87
N LEU A 71 -1.84 16.27 1.82
CA LEU A 71 -3.24 16.58 1.47
C LEU A 71 -3.98 15.32 1.03
N ILE A 72 -3.33 14.48 0.21
CA ILE A 72 -3.92 13.22 -0.26
C ILE A 72 -3.99 12.23 0.88
N PHE A 73 -3.01 12.20 1.79
CA PHE A 73 -3.04 11.36 2.99
C PHE A 73 -4.27 11.67 3.84
N ALA A 74 -4.55 12.94 4.14
CA ALA A 74 -5.72 13.31 4.94
C ALA A 74 -7.04 12.88 4.29
N LYS A 75 -7.15 13.07 2.96
CA LYS A 75 -8.32 12.63 2.17
C LYS A 75 -8.44 11.09 2.13
N PHE A 76 -7.34 10.37 1.94
CA PHE A 76 -7.33 8.92 1.84
C PHE A 76 -7.57 8.25 3.19
N PHE A 77 -6.94 8.73 4.25
CA PHE A 77 -7.14 8.24 5.61
C PHE A 77 -8.60 8.40 6.06
N SER A 78 -9.22 9.55 5.80
CA SER A 78 -10.65 9.72 6.09
C SER A 78 -11.54 8.84 5.21
N PHE A 79 -11.18 8.61 3.94
CA PHE A 79 -11.89 7.66 3.08
C PHE A 79 -11.83 6.23 3.63
N THR A 80 -10.67 5.75 4.09
CA THR A 80 -10.54 4.38 4.61
C THR A 80 -11.31 4.20 5.92
N GLN A 81 -11.32 5.20 6.81
CA GLN A 81 -12.16 5.18 8.02
C GLN A 81 -13.64 4.92 7.71
N LEU A 82 -14.15 5.44 6.59
CA LEU A 82 -15.56 5.26 6.21
C LEU A 82 -15.82 4.03 5.32
N ASN A 83 -14.81 3.53 4.62
CA ASN A 83 -15.00 2.53 3.56
C ASN A 83 -14.32 1.18 3.81
N HIS A 84 -13.53 1.03 4.89
CA HIS A 84 -12.76 -0.21 5.13
C HIS A 84 -13.63 -1.47 5.27
N SER A 85 -14.93 -1.32 5.57
CA SER A 85 -15.92 -2.42 5.50
C SER A 85 -15.53 -3.66 6.33
N GLY A 86 -14.90 -3.43 7.49
CA GLY A 86 -14.42 -4.49 8.38
C GLY A 86 -13.04 -5.06 8.04
N LEU A 87 -12.39 -4.61 6.97
CA LEU A 87 -10.99 -4.95 6.69
C LEU A 87 -10.05 -4.26 7.70
N SER A 88 -8.95 -4.92 8.02
CA SER A 88 -7.86 -4.37 8.80
C SER A 88 -6.87 -3.63 7.90
N ILE A 89 -6.45 -2.43 8.31
CA ILE A 89 -5.49 -1.61 7.57
C ILE A 89 -4.37 -1.17 8.50
N LEU A 90 -3.14 -1.62 8.21
CA LEU A 90 -1.91 -1.08 8.82
C LEU A 90 -1.55 0.21 8.08
N VAL A 91 -1.40 1.30 8.81
CA VAL A 91 -0.95 2.60 8.29
C VAL A 91 0.37 2.93 8.97
N HIS A 92 1.45 3.14 8.22
CA HIS A 92 2.72 3.57 8.80
C HIS A 92 3.39 4.66 7.97
N PRO A 93 4.16 5.56 8.61
CA PRO A 93 5.01 6.48 7.89
C PRO A 93 6.21 5.75 7.30
N ASN A 94 6.91 6.43 6.41
CA ASN A 94 8.25 6.07 5.97
C ASN A 94 9.21 7.17 6.43
N SER A 95 9.86 6.93 7.58
CA SER A 95 10.75 7.88 8.26
C SER A 95 12.23 7.45 8.20
N GLY A 96 12.52 6.34 7.54
CA GLY A 96 13.85 5.75 7.43
C GLY A 96 14.19 4.67 8.46
N ASP A 97 13.35 4.45 9.47
CA ASP A 97 13.48 3.37 10.46
C ASP A 97 12.37 2.34 10.25
N VAL A 98 12.60 1.42 9.31
CA VAL A 98 11.62 0.43 8.85
C VAL A 98 11.02 -0.36 10.01
N TYR A 99 11.84 -0.74 11.00
CA TYR A 99 11.37 -1.46 12.18
C TYR A 99 10.39 -0.62 12.99
N LYS A 100 10.78 0.61 13.39
CA LYS A 100 9.89 1.45 14.20
C LYS A 100 8.65 1.88 13.43
N ASP A 101 8.77 2.16 12.15
CA ASP A 101 7.66 2.58 11.32
C ASP A 101 6.55 1.53 11.28
N HIS A 102 6.90 0.24 11.11
CA HIS A 102 5.94 -0.85 11.07
C HIS A 102 5.42 -1.30 12.45
N THR A 103 6.16 -1.03 13.54
CA THR A 103 5.84 -1.60 14.87
C THR A 103 5.39 -0.58 15.90
N ILE A 104 5.97 0.62 15.89
CA ILE A 104 5.82 1.65 16.92
C ILE A 104 5.12 2.90 16.37
N HIS A 105 5.50 3.38 15.19
CA HIS A 105 4.94 4.60 14.57
C HIS A 105 3.69 4.31 13.72
N THR A 106 3.05 3.16 13.92
CA THR A 106 1.92 2.72 13.12
C THR A 106 0.57 3.07 13.75
N THR A 107 -0.46 3.16 12.91
CA THR A 107 -1.87 3.18 13.28
C THR A 107 -2.60 2.04 12.57
N PHE A 108 -3.60 1.45 13.24
CA PHE A 108 -4.49 0.47 12.63
C PHE A 108 -5.92 1.02 12.49
N ILE A 109 -6.54 0.77 11.34
CA ILE A 109 -7.99 0.89 11.15
C ILE A 109 -8.56 -0.53 11.16
N GLY A 110 -9.55 -0.79 12.03
CA GLY A 110 -10.03 -2.15 12.29
C GLY A 110 -9.12 -2.91 13.25
N GLU A 111 -9.12 -4.24 13.14
CA GLU A 111 -8.35 -5.12 14.03
C GLU A 111 -6.86 -5.10 13.70
N ARG A 112 -6.01 -5.20 14.73
CA ARG A 112 -4.56 -5.30 14.54
C ARG A 112 -4.19 -6.65 13.94
N VAL A 113 -3.36 -6.63 12.90
CA VAL A 113 -2.78 -7.83 12.28
C VAL A 113 -1.35 -8.00 12.77
N GLY A 114 -0.95 -9.25 13.04
CA GLY A 114 0.40 -9.60 13.45
C GLY A 114 1.44 -9.32 12.36
N LEU A 115 2.66 -9.03 12.80
CA LEU A 115 3.81 -8.85 11.92
C LEU A 115 4.98 -9.72 12.41
N LYS A 116 5.76 -10.25 11.47
CA LYS A 116 7.03 -10.95 11.69
C LYS A 116 8.14 -9.94 11.95
N GLU A 117 8.16 -9.41 13.17
CA GLU A 117 9.08 -8.35 13.59
C GLU A 117 10.55 -8.65 13.34
N ASP A 118 10.98 -9.91 13.42
CA ASP A 118 12.38 -10.29 13.20
C ASP A 118 12.87 -10.00 11.78
N ILE A 119 11.97 -10.01 10.79
CA ILE A 119 12.29 -9.67 9.39
C ILE A 119 12.56 -8.17 9.22
N LEU A 120 11.99 -7.34 10.10
CA LEU A 120 12.12 -5.89 10.05
C LEU A 120 13.42 -5.39 10.70
N ARG A 121 14.02 -6.18 11.61
CA ARG A 121 15.20 -5.77 12.37
C ARG A 121 16.39 -5.54 11.44
N GLY A 122 16.99 -4.35 11.53
CA GLY A 122 18.18 -3.99 10.76
C GLY A 122 17.90 -3.56 9.31
N LEU A 123 16.64 -3.55 8.87
CA LEU A 123 16.26 -2.92 7.60
C LEU A 123 16.29 -1.40 7.75
N THR A 124 17.01 -0.74 6.86
CA THR A 124 17.14 0.72 6.80
C THR A 124 16.83 1.21 5.41
N GLY A 125 16.11 2.33 5.31
CA GLY A 125 15.69 2.88 4.03
C GLY A 125 14.50 2.13 3.43
N TYR A 126 13.76 2.85 2.61
CA TYR A 126 12.63 2.34 1.84
C TYR A 126 13.02 2.28 0.36
N PRO A 127 12.41 1.40 -0.45
CA PRO A 127 12.46 1.55 -1.90
C PRO A 127 12.00 2.97 -2.27
N ASP A 128 12.55 3.52 -3.36
CA ASP A 128 12.06 4.81 -3.88
C ASP A 128 10.54 4.79 -4.04
N PHE A 129 9.88 5.89 -3.63
CA PHE A 129 8.43 6.03 -3.77
C PHE A 129 8.01 5.78 -5.23
N GLY A 130 7.06 4.88 -5.43
CA GLY A 130 6.57 4.53 -6.76
C GLY A 130 7.43 3.56 -7.53
N PHE A 131 7.61 2.38 -6.95
CA PHE A 131 8.09 1.21 -7.67
C PHE A 131 7.05 0.74 -8.70
N PRO A 132 7.40 0.63 -9.99
CA PRO A 132 8.07 1.63 -10.83
C PRO A 132 7.12 2.81 -11.23
N LYS A 133 7.70 3.92 -11.73
CA LYS A 133 6.92 5.08 -12.24
C LYS A 133 6.01 4.68 -13.40
N ARG A 134 4.89 5.37 -13.56
CA ARG A 134 3.89 5.07 -14.62
C ARG A 134 4.50 5.01 -16.02
N GLU A 135 5.35 5.97 -16.37
CA GLU A 135 6.02 6.02 -17.68
C GLU A 135 6.79 4.72 -17.98
N LEU A 136 7.51 4.18 -17.00
CA LEU A 136 8.24 2.91 -17.15
C LEU A 136 7.28 1.74 -17.35
N ILE A 137 6.17 1.71 -16.61
CA ILE A 137 5.12 0.68 -16.79
C ILE A 137 4.56 0.72 -18.21
N GLU A 138 4.26 1.91 -18.71
CA GLU A 138 3.73 2.12 -20.07
C GLU A 138 4.76 1.74 -21.15
N GLN A 139 6.06 1.88 -20.87
CA GLN A 139 7.16 1.41 -21.72
C GLN A 139 7.42 -0.11 -21.62
N GLY A 140 6.60 -0.84 -20.86
CA GLY A 140 6.68 -2.29 -20.77
C GLY A 140 7.64 -2.80 -19.70
N TYR A 141 7.86 -2.06 -18.60
CA TYR A 141 8.69 -2.51 -17.47
C TYR A 141 8.35 -3.94 -17.00
N TYR A 142 7.08 -4.34 -17.05
CA TYR A 142 6.66 -5.68 -16.66
C TYR A 142 6.81 -6.76 -17.77
N ASN A 143 7.28 -6.41 -18.96
CA ASN A 143 7.34 -7.31 -20.14
C ASN A 143 8.62 -8.16 -20.20
N GLY A 144 9.65 -7.87 -19.41
CA GLY A 144 10.90 -8.62 -19.33
C GLY A 144 11.17 -9.10 -17.89
N GLU A 145 11.67 -10.32 -17.74
CA GLU A 145 11.77 -11.06 -16.47
C GLU A 145 12.61 -10.35 -15.39
N SER A 146 11.91 -9.78 -14.41
CA SER A 146 12.39 -9.59 -13.04
C SER A 146 11.18 -9.14 -12.23
N ARG A 147 10.34 -10.10 -11.88
CA ARG A 147 8.99 -9.82 -11.38
C ARG A 147 8.99 -9.98 -9.87
N GLY A 148 9.33 -8.91 -9.15
CA GLY A 148 9.15 -8.80 -7.70
C GLY A 148 7.74 -9.20 -7.24
N ILE A 149 7.57 -9.48 -5.96
CA ILE A 149 6.34 -10.02 -5.32
C ILE A 149 5.04 -9.23 -5.60
N MET A 150 5.14 -7.94 -5.94
CA MET A 150 4.01 -7.03 -6.16
C MET A 150 3.97 -6.46 -7.58
N ILE A 151 2.80 -5.98 -7.97
CA ILE A 151 2.52 -5.26 -9.22
C ILE A 151 1.81 -3.96 -8.87
N ARG A 152 2.32 -2.84 -9.41
CA ARG A 152 1.61 -1.56 -9.41
C ARG A 152 0.48 -1.58 -10.46
N LEU A 153 -0.74 -1.25 -10.04
CA LEU A 153 -1.91 -1.16 -10.90
C LEU A 153 -2.09 0.28 -11.42
N LEU A 154 -2.37 0.44 -12.71
CA LEU A 154 -2.74 1.73 -13.31
C LEU A 154 -4.26 1.86 -13.47
N LYS A 155 -4.98 0.74 -13.59
CA LYS A 155 -6.44 0.67 -13.66
C LYS A 155 -6.96 -0.43 -12.74
N ALA A 156 -8.22 -0.29 -12.33
CA ALA A 156 -8.88 -1.25 -11.44
C ALA A 156 -8.82 -2.70 -11.95
N LYS A 157 -8.89 -2.92 -13.27
CA LYS A 157 -8.97 -4.25 -13.88
C LYS A 157 -7.61 -4.94 -14.09
N ASP A 158 -6.50 -4.25 -13.84
CA ASP A 158 -5.14 -4.71 -14.23
C ASP A 158 -4.57 -5.81 -13.31
N GLY A 159 -5.32 -6.30 -12.32
CA GLY A 159 -4.92 -7.35 -11.39
C GLY A 159 -5.78 -7.38 -10.13
N PHE A 160 -5.62 -8.40 -9.29
CA PHE A 160 -6.39 -8.59 -8.05
C PHE A 160 -7.91 -8.47 -8.28
N ASN A 161 -8.43 -9.40 -9.10
CA ASN A 161 -9.87 -9.54 -9.39
C ASN A 161 -10.43 -10.83 -8.78
#